data_AF-A0A662RL75-F1
#
_entry.id   AF-A0A662RL75-F1
#
_cell.length_a   1.000
_cell.length_b   1.000
_cell.length_c   1.000
_cell.angle_alpha   90.00
_cell.angle_beta   90.00
_cell.angle_gamma   90.00
#
_symmetry.space_group_name_H-M   'P 1'
#
loop_
_entity.id
_entity.type
_entity.pdbx_description
1 polymer ?
#
loop_
_entity_poly.entity_id
_entity_poly.type
_entity_poly.pdbx_seq_one_letter_code
_entity_poly.pdbx_strand_id
1 'polypeptide(L)' 'MNGNGVLSAIVSTAFVVFGMQTCSAMPAPIVSVEPSYLRVSPGENFTVNITIDPEGNEIAGADCVLRF' A
#
# COMPACT_ATOMS: atom_id res chain seq x y z
N MET A 1 -19.55 -35.14 -25.18
CA MET A 1 -20.02 -34.31 -24.05
C MET A 1 -21.45 -33.91 -24.33
N ASN A 2 -22.39 -34.14 -23.40
CA ASN A 2 -23.78 -33.72 -23.54
C ASN A 2 -23.94 -32.25 -23.14
N GLY A 3 -24.93 -31.54 -23.70
CA GLY A 3 -25.09 -30.09 -23.56
C GLY A 3 -25.09 -29.59 -22.11
N ASN A 4 -25.56 -30.41 -21.17
CA ASN A 4 -25.60 -30.11 -19.74
C ASN A 4 -24.19 -30.04 -19.10
N GLY A 5 -23.25 -30.87 -19.55
CA GLY A 5 -21.86 -30.84 -19.07
C GLY A 5 -21.11 -29.60 -19.54
N VAL A 6 -21.43 -29.09 -20.73
CA VAL A 6 -20.85 -27.87 -21.29
C VAL A 6 -21.35 -26.63 -20.54
N LEU A 7 -22.65 -26.57 -20.24
CA LEU A 7 -23.25 -25.48 -19.45
C LEU A 7 -22.67 -25.40 -18.04
N SER A 8 -22.51 -26.54 -17.36
CA SER A 8 -21.90 -26.57 -16.03
C SER A 8 -20.46 -26.04 -16.04
N ALA A 9 -19.66 -26.40 -17.05
CA ALA A 9 -18.27 -25.93 -17.14
C ALA A 9 -18.19 -24.42 -17.36
N ILE A 10 -19.10 -23.85 -18.17
CA ILE A 10 -19.16 -22.40 -18.42
C ILE A 10 -19.52 -21.62 -17.15
N VAL A 11 -20.53 -22.08 -16.40
CA VAL A 11 -20.97 -21.43 -15.15
C VAL A 11 -19.85 -21.46 -14.11
N SER A 12 -19.18 -22.59 -13.94
CA SER A 12 -18.06 -22.72 -13.00
C SER A 12 -16.88 -21.82 -13.36
N THR A 13 -16.55 -21.72 -14.66
CA THR A 13 -15.45 -20.86 -15.14
C THR A 13 -15.78 -19.38 -14.95
N ALA A 14 -17.02 -18.97 -15.23
CA ALA A 14 -17.46 -17.59 -15.02
C ALA A 14 -17.43 -17.19 -13.54
N PHE A 15 -17.79 -18.10 -12.63
CA PHE A 15 -17.76 -17.84 -11.19
C PHE A 15 -16.33 -17.66 -10.66
N VAL A 16 -15.36 -18.45 -11.15
CA VAL A 16 -13.94 -18.33 -10.79
C VAL A 16 -13.34 -17.02 -11.30
N VAL A 17 -13.70 -16.59 -12.52
CA VAL A 17 -13.23 -15.32 -13.09
C VAL A 17 -13.83 -14.11 -12.34
N PHE A 18 -15.09 -14.19 -11.92
CA PHE A 18 -15.75 -13.10 -11.18
C PHE A 18 -15.27 -12.99 -9.73
N GLY A 19 -14.85 -14.11 -9.12
CA GLY A 19 -14.28 -14.13 -7.77
C GLY A 19 -12.84 -13.62 -7.68
N MET A 20 -12.13 -13.51 -8.80
CA MET A 20 -10.83 -12.83 -8.87
C MET A 20 -11.04 -11.32 -8.91
N GLN A 21 -11.49 -10.76 -7.78
CA GLN A 21 -11.49 -9.33 -7.55
C GLN A 21 -10.03 -8.84 -7.71
N THR A 22 -9.78 -8.01 -8.71
CA THR A 22 -8.46 -7.42 -8.93
C THR A 22 -8.15 -6.50 -7.75
N CYS A 23 -7.15 -6.87 -6.94
CA CYS A 23 -6.55 -5.95 -5.98
C CYS A 23 -5.81 -4.88 -6.79
N SER A 24 -6.48 -3.75 -7.07
CA SER A 24 -5.83 -2.61 -7.71
C SER A 24 -4.79 -2.06 -6.74
N ALA A 25 -3.53 -1.98 -7.16
CA ALA A 25 -2.48 -1.36 -6.37
C ALA A 25 -2.85 0.10 -6.10
N MET A 26 -3.06 0.45 -4.83
CA MET A 26 -3.26 1.83 -4.42
C MET A 26 -1.92 2.58 -4.48
N PRO A 27 -1.93 3.89 -4.75
CA PRO A 27 -0.72 4.71 -4.67
C PRO A 27 -0.04 4.52 -3.32
N ALA A 28 1.29 4.42 -3.33
CA ALA A 28 2.05 4.39 -2.08
C ALA A 28 1.92 5.76 -1.37
N PRO A 29 1.88 5.78 -0.02
CA PRO A 29 1.85 7.05 0.71
C PRO A 29 3.09 7.87 0.41
N ILE A 30 2.93 9.20 0.40
CA ILE A 30 4.03 10.14 0.28
C ILE A 30 4.68 10.28 1.65
N VAL A 31 6.00 10.11 1.71
CA VAL A 31 6.79 10.25 2.94
C VAL A 31 7.77 11.40 2.77
N SER A 32 7.77 12.35 3.70
CA SER A 32 8.72 13.46 3.73
C SER A 32 9.38 13.60 5.11
N VAL A 33 10.60 14.13 5.10
CA VAL A 33 11.38 14.41 6.31
C VAL A 33 11.89 15.83 6.26
N GLU A 34 11.63 16.59 7.33
CA GLU A 34 12.01 17.99 7.43
C GLU A 34 12.69 18.28 8.79
N PRO A 35 13.84 18.97 8.82
CA PRO A 35 14.64 19.37 7.66
C PRO A 35 15.32 18.14 7.01
N SER A 36 15.53 18.21 5.69
CA SER A 36 16.26 17.16 4.93
C SER A 36 17.75 17.11 5.27
N TYR A 37 18.29 18.21 5.78
CA TYR A 37 19.63 18.31 6.34
C TYR A 37 19.64 19.34 7.45
N LEU A 38 20.26 18.99 8.58
CA LEU A 38 20.50 19.90 9.68
C LEU A 38 21.92 19.73 10.18
N ARG A 39 22.65 20.84 10.28
CA ARG A 39 23.94 20.87 10.96
C ARG A 39 23.69 21.13 12.44
N VAL A 40 24.19 20.24 13.29
CA VAL A 40 24.03 20.32 14.75
C VAL A 40 25.39 20.25 15.44
N SER A 41 25.47 20.80 16.65
CA SER A 41 26.68 20.73 17.47
C SER A 41 26.60 19.57 18.48
N PRO A 42 27.73 19.01 18.94
CA PRO A 42 27.72 17.98 19.97
C PRO A 42 27.01 18.44 21.24
N GLY A 43 26.07 17.64 21.72
CA GLY A 43 25.27 17.94 22.92
C GLY A 43 24.00 18.75 22.65
N GLU A 44 23.74 19.16 21.41
CA GLU A 44 22.47 19.81 21.04
C GLU A 44 21.38 18.78 20.74
N ASN A 45 20.18 19.04 21.24
CA ASN A 45 18.98 18.33 20.82
C ASN A 45 18.48 18.92 19.51
N PHE A 46 18.07 18.06 18.60
CA PHE A 46 17.41 18.47 17.36
C PHE A 46 16.13 17.68 17.13
N THR A 47 15.28 18.22 16.27
CA THR A 47 14.01 17.61 15.89
C THR A 47 13.96 17.49 14.38
N VAL A 48 13.53 16.33 13.91
CA VAL A 48 13.11 16.09 12.52
C VAL A 48 11.64 15.72 12.54
N ASN A 49 10.87 16.28 11.62
CA ASN A 49 9.48 15.96 11.38
C ASN A 49 9.41 14.93 10.26
N ILE A 50 8.68 13.84 10.50
CA ILE A 50 8.39 12.82 9.49
C ILE A 50 6.91 12.90 9.21
N THR A 51 6.54 13.19 7.96
CA THR A 51 5.16 13.28 7.52
C THR A 51 4.86 12.12 6.60
N ILE A 52 3.75 11.42 6.85
CA ILE A 52 3.24 10.33 6.01
C ILE A 52 1.87 10.77 5.55
N ASP A 53 1.75 11.12 4.27
CA ASP A 53 0.49 11.50 3.64
C ASP A 53 -0.03 10.31 2.82
N PRO A 54 -1.14 9.67 3.24
CA PRO A 54 -1.70 8.57 2.49
C PRO A 54 -2.56 9.03 1.30
N GLU A 55 -2.63 10.34 1.01
CA GLU A 55 -3.42 10.92 -0.09
C GLU A 55 -4.90 10.53 -0.03
N GLY A 56 -5.46 10.50 1.19
CA GLY A 56 -6.86 10.12 1.43
C GLY A 56 -7.13 8.61 1.39
N ASN A 57 -6.11 7.78 1.20
CA ASN A 57 -6.21 6.34 1.28
C ASN A 57 -6.12 5.85 2.73
N GLU A 58 -6.84 4.79 3.06
CA GLU A 58 -6.71 4.18 4.39
C GLU A 58 -5.39 3.39 4.46
N ILE A 59 -4.62 3.65 5.52
CA ILE A 59 -3.43 2.86 5.86
C ILE A 59 -3.64 2.19 7.21
N ALA A 60 -3.24 0.92 7.33
CA ALA A 60 -3.37 0.15 8.56
C ALA A 60 -2.43 0.64 9.69
N GLY A 61 -1.35 1.34 9.31
CA GLY A 61 -0.35 1.87 10.22
C GLY A 61 0.91 2.27 9.47
N ALA A 62 1.90 2.78 10.22
CA ALA A 62 3.21 3.15 9.70
C ALA A 62 4.32 2.60 10.61
N ASP A 63 5.42 2.15 10.01
CA ASP A 63 6.66 1.77 10.68
C ASP A 63 7.81 2.62 10.11
N CYS A 64 8.62 3.20 10.99
CA CYS A 64 9.65 4.18 10.63
C CYS A 64 11.01 3.75 11.18
N VAL A 65 11.93 3.36 10.29
CA VAL A 65 13.31 3.03 10.65
C VAL A 65 14.22 4.22 10.38
N LEU A 66 14.77 4.82 11.44
CA LEU A 66 15.72 5.93 11.37
C LEU A 66 17.17 5.43 11.41
N ARG A 67 18.04 6.04 10.58
CA ARG A 67 19.48 5.74 10.51
C ARG A 67 20.25 7.07 10.57
N PHE A 68 21.28 7.15 11.42
CA PHE A 68 22.07 8.35 11.72
C PHE A 68 23.55 8.10 11.44
#